data_AF-A0A1T5D0I3-F1
#
_entry.id   AF-A0A1T5D0I3-F1
#
_cell.length_a   1.000
_cell.length_b   1.000
_cell.length_c   1.000
_cell.angle_alpha   90.00
_cell.angle_beta   90.00
_cell.angle_gamma   90.00
#
_symmetry.space_group_name_H-M   'P 1'
#
loop_
_entity.id
_entity.type
_entity.pdbx_description
1 polymer ?
#
loop_
_entity_poly.entity_id
_entity_poly.type
_entity_poly.pdbx_seq_one_letter_code
_entity_poly.pdbx_strand_id
1 'polypeptide(L)'
;MKKPSIKDTFHYISYLQYPLMLLALFYIGKLYYDIFAFRDRVLLFQDINNILLFMGVAISFSALQDTNKTQNKLSRRIWESPKKGKIALGLLFFSAFTFMVFGGVGLFLTANEALAEVSIGLLVLGIGEMGLLKTAIEMFENHRLDKKIS
;
A
#
# COMPACT_ATOMS: atom_id res chain seq x y z
N MET A 1 -0.57 -23.41 27.14
CA MET A 1 -0.81 -22.42 26.07
C MET A 1 -0.22 -22.95 24.76
N LYS A 2 -0.98 -22.98 23.67
CA LYS A 2 -0.50 -23.45 22.36
C LYS A 2 0.48 -22.41 21.82
N LYS A 3 1.70 -22.80 21.41
CA LYS A 3 2.66 -21.87 20.82
C LYS A 3 2.06 -21.25 19.54
N PRO A 4 2.16 -19.92 19.34
CA PRO A 4 1.66 -19.30 18.13
C PRO A 4 2.39 -19.87 16.91
N SER A 5 1.64 -20.11 15.83
CA SER A 5 2.23 -20.54 14.57
C SER A 5 2.96 -19.38 13.88
N ILE A 6 3.79 -19.69 12.88
CA ILE A 6 4.44 -18.67 12.06
C ILE A 6 3.38 -17.76 11.41
N LYS A 7 2.24 -18.31 10.96
CA LYS A 7 1.14 -17.54 10.38
C LYS A 7 0.54 -16.54 11.38
N ASP A 8 0.37 -16.96 12.64
CA ASP A 8 -0.13 -16.07 13.70
C ASP A 8 0.84 -14.93 13.95
N THR A 9 2.15 -15.21 13.92
CA THR A 9 3.20 -14.20 14.09
C THR A 9 3.15 -13.14 12.99
N PHE A 10 3.06 -13.56 11.72
CA PHE A 10 2.90 -12.65 10.58
C PHE A 10 1.61 -11.82 10.68
N HIS A 11 0.52 -12.43 11.14
CA HIS A 11 -0.72 -11.72 11.38
C HIS A 11 -0.59 -10.67 12.47
N TYR A 12 0.09 -10.94 13.59
CA TYR A 12 0.34 -9.93 14.62
C TYR A 12 1.23 -8.79 14.10
N ILE A 13 2.28 -9.11 13.35
CA ILE A 13 3.17 -8.12 12.73
C ILE A 13 2.41 -7.22 11.76
N SER A 14 1.41 -7.76 11.03
CA SER A 14 0.59 -6.97 10.10
C SER A 14 -0.11 -5.79 10.77
N TYR A 15 -0.38 -5.83 12.08
CA TYR A 15 -1.02 -4.73 12.82
C TYR A 15 -0.11 -3.50 12.95
N LEU A 16 1.20 -3.60 12.66
CA LEU A 16 2.08 -2.43 12.53
C LEU A 16 1.66 -1.51 11.38
N GLN A 17 0.83 -1.98 10.44
CA GLN A 17 0.23 -1.11 9.42
C GLN A 17 -0.51 0.09 10.03
N TYR A 18 -1.16 -0.07 11.18
CA TYR A 18 -2.02 0.95 11.78
C TYR A 18 -1.23 2.13 12.35
N PRO A 19 -0.20 1.95 13.20
CA PRO A 19 0.64 3.06 13.63
C PRO A 19 1.38 3.71 12.46
N LEU A 20 1.81 2.95 11.45
CA LEU A 20 2.45 3.51 10.25
C LEU A 20 1.47 4.36 9.43
N MET A 21 0.23 3.91 9.27
CA MET A 21 -0.82 4.69 8.62
C MET A 21 -1.15 5.96 9.40
N LEU A 22 -1.10 5.92 10.74
CA LEU A 22 -1.26 7.12 11.57
C LEU A 22 -0.14 8.13 11.32
N LEU A 23 1.10 7.68 11.14
CA LEU A 23 2.21 8.56 10.74
C LEU A 23 1.98 9.16 9.36
N ALA A 24 1.54 8.37 8.37
CA ALA A 24 1.18 8.90 7.06
C ALA A 24 0.09 9.99 7.16
N LEU A 25 -0.96 9.76 7.94
CA LEU A 25 -2.03 10.74 8.19
C LEU A 25 -1.51 12.00 8.90
N PHE A 26 -0.58 11.85 9.84
CA PHE A 26 0.08 12.98 10.48
C PHE A 26 0.82 13.84 9.44
N TYR A 27 1.61 13.23 8.55
CA TYR A 27 2.31 13.97 7.50
C TYR A 27 1.35 14.57 6.46
N ILE A 28 0.20 13.95 6.19
CA ILE A 28 -0.86 14.59 5.37
C ILE A 28 -1.35 15.87 6.06
N GLY A 29 -1.65 15.81 7.36
CA GLY A 29 -2.05 17.00 8.13
C GLY A 29 -0.96 18.07 8.15
N LYS A 30 0.30 17.66 8.33
CA LYS A 30 1.47 18.54 8.28
C LYS A 30 1.63 19.20 6.91
N LEU A 31 1.49 18.45 5.83
CA LEU A 31 1.54 18.96 4.46
C LEU A 31 0.48 20.05 4.23
N TYR A 32 -0.77 19.81 4.65
CA TYR A 32 -1.81 20.83 4.55
C TYR A 32 -1.46 22.08 5.35
N TYR A 33 -1.00 21.92 6.59
CA TYR A 33 -0.55 23.05 7.41
C TYR A 33 0.57 23.84 6.71
N ASP A 34 1.58 23.16 6.17
CA ASP A 34 2.73 23.77 5.51
C ASP A 34 2.30 24.50 4.22
N ILE A 35 1.31 23.99 3.48
CA ILE A 35 0.68 24.68 2.34
C ILE A 35 -0.04 25.96 2.80
N PHE A 36 -0.90 25.88 3.82
CA PHE A 36 -1.65 27.05 4.31
C PHE A 36 -0.76 28.12 4.95
N ALA A 37 0.36 27.71 5.54
CA ALA A 37 1.36 28.59 6.10
C ALA A 37 2.37 29.11 5.06
N PHE A 38 2.17 28.82 3.76
CA PHE A 38 3.05 29.22 2.65
C PHE A 38 4.53 28.89 2.90
N ARG A 39 4.79 27.68 3.44
CA ARG A 39 6.15 27.19 3.70
C ARG A 39 6.89 26.89 2.41
N ASP A 40 8.21 26.74 2.55
CA ASP A 40 9.11 26.45 1.43
C ASP A 40 8.77 25.12 0.74
N ARG A 41 8.99 25.06 -0.58
CA ARG A 41 8.65 23.89 -1.40
C ARG A 41 9.45 22.63 -1.01
N VAL A 42 10.67 22.78 -0.51
CA VAL A 42 11.49 21.65 -0.04
C VAL A 42 10.79 20.93 1.11
N LEU A 43 10.20 21.67 2.06
CA LEU A 43 9.44 21.10 3.17
C LEU A 43 8.20 20.34 2.67
N LEU A 44 7.52 20.88 1.66
CA LEU A 44 6.37 20.22 1.05
C LEU A 44 6.77 18.88 0.40
N PHE A 45 7.88 18.85 -0.33
CA PHE A 45 8.37 17.61 -0.94
C PHE A 45 8.81 16.58 0.10
N GLN A 46 9.44 17.02 1.20
CA GLN A 46 9.78 16.14 2.32
C GLN A 46 8.54 15.52 2.95
N ASP A 47 7.48 16.30 3.16
CA ASP A 47 6.23 15.76 3.71
C ASP A 47 5.56 14.79 2.74
N ILE A 48 5.52 15.11 1.44
CA ILE A 48 5.04 14.20 0.40
C ILE A 48 5.83 12.89 0.43
N ASN A 49 7.16 12.96 0.49
CA ASN A 49 8.00 11.77 0.55
C ASN A 49 7.69 10.93 1.80
N ASN A 50 7.58 11.56 2.97
CA ASN A 50 7.23 10.85 4.21
C ASN A 50 5.87 10.17 4.12
N ILE A 51 4.85 10.82 3.54
CA ILE A 51 3.53 10.21 3.30
C ILE A 51 3.68 8.94 2.46
N LEU A 52 4.39 9.04 1.32
CA LEU A 52 4.59 7.92 0.41
C LEU A 52 5.35 6.76 1.07
N LEU A 53 6.42 7.06 1.81
CA LEU A 53 7.21 6.09 2.56
C LEU A 53 6.35 5.37 3.60
N PHE A 54 5.67 6.11 4.48
CA PHE A 54 4.87 5.49 5.54
C PHE A 54 3.68 4.70 4.98
N MET A 55 3.03 5.19 3.91
CA MET A 55 1.98 4.44 3.22
C MET A 55 2.52 3.15 2.60
N GLY A 56 3.63 3.21 1.86
CA GLY A 56 4.22 2.03 1.23
C GLY A 56 4.62 0.95 2.23
N VAL A 57 5.25 1.36 3.34
CA VAL A 57 5.61 0.43 4.43
C VAL A 57 4.36 -0.10 5.12
N ALA A 58 3.36 0.74 5.44
CA ALA A 58 2.11 0.28 6.04
C ALA A 58 1.38 -0.75 5.18
N ILE A 59 1.30 -0.51 3.87
CA ILE A 59 0.70 -1.45 2.90
C ILE A 59 1.51 -2.75 2.86
N SER A 60 2.84 -2.68 2.90
CA SER A 60 3.69 -3.88 2.99
C SER A 60 3.38 -4.73 4.22
N PHE A 61 3.12 -4.11 5.37
CA PHE A 61 2.67 -4.83 6.57
C PHE A 61 1.26 -5.40 6.42
N SER A 62 0.34 -4.68 5.76
CA SER A 62 -1.01 -5.16 5.46
C SER A 62 -1.01 -6.46 4.65
N ALA A 63 -0.03 -6.63 3.76
CA ALA A 63 0.14 -7.82 2.92
C ALA A 63 0.48 -9.10 3.73
N LEU A 64 0.87 -8.97 5.00
CA LEU A 64 1.16 -10.11 5.88
C LEU A 64 -0.09 -10.71 6.54
N GLN A 65 -1.26 -10.12 6.31
CA GLN A 65 -2.53 -10.59 6.88
C GLN A 65 -2.94 -11.97 6.32
N ASP A 66 -3.69 -12.72 7.14
CA ASP A 66 -4.27 -14.00 6.72
C ASP A 66 -5.37 -13.79 5.67
N THR A 67 -5.11 -14.24 4.45
CA THR A 67 -6.00 -14.13 3.29
C THR A 67 -7.19 -15.08 3.32
N ASN A 68 -7.22 -16.05 4.25
CA ASN A 68 -8.37 -16.95 4.42
C ASN A 68 -9.57 -16.26 5.09
N LYS A 69 -9.35 -15.10 5.73
CA LYS A 69 -10.42 -14.33 6.38
C LYS A 69 -10.70 -13.08 5.56
N THR A 70 -11.94 -12.93 5.06
CA THR A 70 -12.35 -11.64 4.48
C THR A 70 -12.51 -10.62 5.59
N GLN A 71 -11.72 -9.54 5.52
CA GLN A 71 -11.64 -8.53 6.58
C GLN A 71 -12.93 -7.68 6.68
N ASN A 72 -13.65 -7.46 5.56
CA ASN A 72 -14.78 -6.52 5.50
C ASN A 72 -15.84 -6.94 4.46
N LYS A 73 -17.12 -6.56 4.67
CA LYS A 73 -18.25 -6.76 3.74
C LYS A 73 -17.97 -6.19 2.34
N LEU A 74 -17.30 -5.05 2.27
CA LEU A 74 -16.89 -4.44 0.99
C LEU A 74 -15.86 -5.31 0.26
N SER A 75 -14.80 -5.71 0.97
CA SER A 75 -13.76 -6.60 0.44
C SER A 75 -14.37 -7.92 -0.05
N ARG A 76 -15.27 -8.51 0.74
CA ARG A 76 -15.99 -9.74 0.38
C ARG A 76 -16.76 -9.59 -0.93
N ARG A 77 -17.50 -8.48 -1.11
CA ARG A 77 -18.26 -8.20 -2.34
C ARG A 77 -17.38 -8.05 -3.60
N ILE A 78 -16.14 -7.61 -3.43
CA ILE A 78 -15.17 -7.49 -4.53
C ILE A 78 -14.62 -8.88 -4.87
N TRP A 79 -14.15 -9.63 -3.86
CA TRP A 79 -13.43 -10.89 -4.07
C TRP A 79 -14.33 -12.08 -4.42
N GLU A 80 -15.59 -12.08 -3.98
CA GLU A 80 -16.56 -13.13 -4.35
C GLU A 80 -16.98 -13.05 -5.83
N SER A 81 -16.89 -11.87 -6.45
CA SER A 81 -17.30 -11.64 -7.83
C SER A 81 -16.11 -11.75 -8.80
N PRO A 82 -16.10 -12.69 -9.76
CA PRO A 82 -14.98 -12.87 -10.68
C PRO A 82 -14.66 -11.64 -11.53
N LYS A 83 -15.70 -10.90 -11.96
CA LYS A 83 -15.51 -9.67 -12.74
C LYS A 83 -14.89 -8.55 -11.90
N LYS A 84 -15.42 -8.31 -10.69
CA LYS A 84 -14.93 -7.24 -9.81
C LYS A 84 -13.54 -7.53 -9.26
N GLY A 85 -13.27 -8.79 -8.90
CA GLY A 85 -11.94 -9.23 -8.47
C GLY A 85 -10.89 -8.98 -9.56
N LYS A 86 -11.15 -9.40 -10.81
CA LYS A 86 -10.23 -9.14 -11.94
C LYS A 86 -9.99 -7.64 -12.19
N ILE A 87 -11.03 -6.81 -12.11
CA ILE A 87 -10.88 -5.35 -12.24
C ILE A 87 -10.02 -4.79 -11.11
N ALA A 88 -10.29 -5.16 -9.86
CA ALA A 88 -9.52 -4.71 -8.70
C ALA A 88 -8.05 -5.11 -8.80
N LEU A 89 -7.76 -6.35 -9.23
CA LEU A 89 -6.39 -6.81 -9.47
C LEU A 89 -5.71 -6.01 -10.59
N GLY A 90 -6.41 -5.72 -11.69
CA GLY A 90 -5.90 -4.88 -12.77
C GLY A 90 -5.57 -3.46 -12.31
N LEU A 91 -6.42 -2.86 -11.47
CA LEU A 91 -6.19 -1.53 -10.90
C LEU A 91 -4.98 -1.52 -9.96
N LEU A 92 -4.85 -2.52 -9.08
CA LEU A 92 -3.69 -2.67 -8.18
C LEU A 92 -2.39 -2.87 -8.97
N PHE A 93 -2.43 -3.69 -10.02
CA PHE A 93 -1.28 -3.88 -10.90
C PHE A 93 -0.86 -2.58 -11.60
N PHE A 94 -1.84 -1.87 -12.19
CA PHE A 94 -1.55 -0.65 -12.92
C PHE A 94 -1.05 0.49 -12.01
N SER A 95 -1.61 0.63 -10.80
CA SER A 95 -1.15 1.61 -9.80
C SER A 95 0.26 1.30 -9.33
N ALA A 96 0.54 0.06 -8.92
CA ALA A 96 1.87 -0.35 -8.48
C ALA A 96 2.91 -0.11 -9.58
N PHE A 97 2.60 -0.52 -10.82
CA PHE A 97 3.48 -0.31 -11.97
C PHE A 97 3.70 1.18 -12.25
N THR A 98 2.66 2.00 -12.16
CA THR A 98 2.73 3.45 -12.33
C THR A 98 3.68 4.07 -11.32
N PHE A 99 3.52 3.78 -10.03
CA PHE A 99 4.41 4.30 -8.99
C PHE A 99 5.85 3.83 -9.16
N MET A 100 6.06 2.58 -9.57
CA MET A 100 7.40 2.08 -9.84
C MET A 100 8.06 2.76 -11.05
N VAL A 101 7.33 2.96 -12.15
CA VAL A 101 7.86 3.63 -13.35
C VAL A 101 8.15 5.10 -13.06
N PHE A 102 7.19 5.85 -12.50
CA PHE A 102 7.40 7.27 -12.19
C PHE A 102 8.45 7.48 -11.11
N GLY A 103 8.50 6.62 -10.08
CA GLY A 103 9.56 6.63 -9.09
C GLY A 103 10.93 6.31 -9.69
N GLY A 104 11.03 5.33 -10.60
CA GLY A 104 12.28 5.03 -11.29
C GLY A 104 12.73 6.17 -12.20
N VAL A 105 11.84 6.68 -13.04
CA VAL A 105 12.10 7.81 -13.95
C VAL A 105 12.52 9.05 -13.17
N GLY A 106 11.78 9.39 -12.11
CA GLY A 106 12.08 10.54 -11.27
C GLY A 106 13.44 10.41 -10.57
N LEU A 107 13.79 9.22 -10.08
CA LEU A 107 15.06 8.98 -9.39
C LEU A 107 16.28 9.14 -10.31
N PHE A 108 16.18 8.71 -11.57
CA PHE A 108 17.32 8.71 -12.49
C PHE A 108 17.39 9.93 -13.42
N LEU A 109 16.29 10.64 -13.66
CA LEU A 109 16.26 11.74 -14.63
C LEU A 109 16.16 13.13 -13.99
N THR A 110 15.85 13.24 -12.69
CA THR A 110 15.78 14.54 -12.02
C THR A 110 17.16 15.07 -11.64
N ALA A 111 17.37 16.37 -11.81
CA ALA A 111 18.51 17.09 -11.23
C ALA A 111 18.18 17.71 -9.86
N ASN A 112 16.91 17.65 -9.43
CA ASN A 112 16.45 18.23 -8.16
C ASN A 112 16.44 17.16 -7.07
N GLU A 113 17.22 17.37 -6.01
CA GLU A 113 17.35 16.43 -4.88
C GLU A 113 16.02 16.13 -4.18
N ALA A 114 15.17 17.14 -3.97
CA ALA A 114 13.87 16.94 -3.32
C ALA A 114 12.92 16.07 -4.18
N LEU A 115 12.99 16.20 -5.51
CA LEU A 115 12.26 15.31 -6.42
C LEU A 115 12.85 13.90 -6.43
N ALA A 116 14.16 13.74 -6.28
CA ALA A 116 14.80 12.43 -6.17
C ALA A 116 14.33 11.71 -4.89
N GLU A 117 14.22 12.41 -3.77
CA GLU A 117 13.66 11.87 -2.53
C GLU A 117 12.21 11.42 -2.69
N VAL A 118 11.34 12.25 -3.26
CA VAL A 118 9.94 11.88 -3.55
C VAL A 118 9.86 10.64 -4.46
N SER A 119 10.81 10.52 -5.39
CA SER A 119 10.90 9.36 -6.28
C SER A 119 11.20 8.07 -5.53
N ILE A 120 12.04 8.13 -4.49
CA ILE A 120 12.25 7.01 -3.56
C ILE A 120 10.95 6.65 -2.84
N GLY A 121 10.21 7.65 -2.33
CA GLY A 121 8.89 7.45 -1.74
C GLY A 121 7.92 6.74 -2.67
N LEU A 122 7.84 7.15 -3.93
CA LEU A 122 7.02 6.50 -4.96
C LEU A 122 7.43 5.04 -5.19
N LEU A 123 8.74 4.75 -5.24
CA LEU A 123 9.23 3.38 -5.37
C LEU A 123 8.81 2.52 -4.18
N VAL A 124 8.95 3.03 -2.95
CA VAL A 124 8.55 2.32 -1.73
C VAL A 124 7.03 2.06 -1.71
N LEU A 125 6.21 3.04 -2.13
CA LEU A 125 4.77 2.85 -2.28
C LEU A 125 4.46 1.77 -3.31
N GLY A 126 5.07 1.82 -4.49
CA GLY A 126 4.91 0.81 -5.54
C GLY A 126 5.30 -0.59 -5.08
N ILE A 127 6.42 -0.74 -4.33
CA ILE A 127 6.83 -2.01 -3.73
C ILE A 127 5.77 -2.52 -2.75
N GLY A 128 5.22 -1.64 -1.90
CA GLY A 128 4.14 -2.00 -0.99
C GLY A 128 2.91 -2.50 -1.73
N GLU A 129 2.49 -1.80 -2.78
CA GLU A 129 1.36 -2.21 -3.61
C GLU A 129 1.59 -3.53 -4.35
N MET A 130 2.84 -3.84 -4.75
CA MET A 130 3.17 -5.17 -5.30
C MET A 130 2.95 -6.29 -4.27
N GLY A 131 3.33 -6.07 -3.01
CA GLY A 131 3.04 -6.99 -1.91
C GLY A 131 1.53 -7.16 -1.68
N LEU A 132 0.79 -6.05 -1.73
CA LEU A 132 -0.67 -6.05 -1.64
C LEU A 132 -1.31 -6.79 -2.82
N LEU A 133 -0.82 -6.60 -4.05
CA LEU A 133 -1.32 -7.28 -5.24
C LEU A 133 -1.19 -8.80 -5.10
N LYS A 134 -0.03 -9.28 -4.66
CA LYS A 134 0.19 -10.71 -4.38
C LYS A 134 -0.84 -11.24 -3.37
N THR A 135 -1.04 -10.49 -2.28
CA THR A 135 -2.01 -10.83 -1.23
C THR A 135 -3.45 -10.79 -1.75
N ALA A 136 -3.77 -9.82 -2.62
CA ALA A 136 -5.07 -9.68 -3.26
C ALA A 136 -5.37 -10.82 -4.23
N ILE A 137 -4.37 -11.33 -4.94
CA ILE A 137 -4.50 -12.53 -5.78
C ILE A 137 -4.87 -13.73 -4.90
N GLU A 138 -4.15 -13.96 -3.80
CA GLU A 138 -4.45 -15.05 -2.86
C GLU A 138 -5.85 -14.91 -2.24
N MET A 139 -6.25 -13.70 -1.84
CA MET A 139 -7.62 -13.44 -1.37
C MET A 139 -8.66 -13.73 -2.46
N PHE A 140 -8.43 -13.29 -3.68
CA PHE A 140 -9.33 -13.54 -4.80
C PHE A 140 -9.47 -15.05 -5.05
N GLU A 141 -8.39 -15.80 -4.99
CA GLU A 141 -8.42 -17.25 -5.17
C GLU A 141 -9.17 -17.99 -4.05
N ASN A 142 -9.01 -17.56 -2.81
CA ASN A 142 -9.64 -18.18 -1.65
C ASN A 142 -11.16 -17.90 -1.55
N HIS A 143 -11.61 -16.74 -2.03
CA HIS A 143 -12.97 -16.24 -1.80
C HIS A 143 -13.87 -16.23 -3.04
N ARG A 144 -13.34 -16.39 -4.25
CA ARG A 144 -14.17 -16.39 -5.46
C ARG A 144 -15.18 -17.55 -5.48
N LEU A 145 -16.42 -17.24 -5.84
CA LEU A 145 -17.53 -18.20 -5.78
C LEU A 145 -17.58 -19.14 -7.00
N ASP A 146 -17.02 -18.74 -8.13
CA ASP A 146 -16.96 -19.56 -9.36
C ASP A 146 -16.20 -20.87 -9.17
N LYS A 147 -15.23 -20.92 -8.25
CA LYS A 147 -14.49 -22.15 -7.90
C LYS A 147 -15.16 -23.04 -6.84
N LYS A 148 -16.19 -22.57 -6.15
CA LYS A 148 -16.87 -23.35 -5.10
C LYS A 148 -18.09 -24.13 -5.60
N ILE A 149 -18.43 -24.00 -6.88
CA ILE A 149 -19.60 -24.63 -7.52
C ILE A 149 -19.17 -25.82 -8.43
N SER A 150 -17.87 -26.20 -8.45
CA SER A 150 -17.40 -27.41 -9.15
C SER A 150 -17.36 -28.63 -8.24
#